data_AF-A0A2V9PSB1-F1
#
_entry.id   AF-A0A2V9PSB1-F1
#
_cell.length_a   1.000
_cell.length_b   1.000
_cell.length_c   1.000
_cell.angle_alpha   90.00
_cell.angle_beta   90.00
_cell.angle_gamma   90.00
#
_symmetry.space_group_name_H-M   'P 1'
#
loop_
_entity.id
_entity.type
_entity.pdbx_description
1 polymer ?
#
loop_
_entity_poly.entity_id
_entity_poly.type
_entity_poly.pdbx_seq_one_letter_code
_entity_poly.pdbx_strand_id
1 'polypeptide(L)' 'MQLRRLTRLTNAFSKKLAHLKAAIALHFAYYNFCRVHSSLRITPAMEVGITDHIWTIAELLSLA' A
#
# COMPACT_ATOMS: atom_id res chain seq x y z
N MET A 1 6.99 9.51 6.66
CA MET A 1 7.14 9.57 5.19
C MET A 1 7.47 8.17 4.65
N GLN A 2 6.44 7.37 4.35
CA GLN A 2 6.60 5.92 4.05
C GLN A 2 6.95 5.63 2.58
N LEU A 3 6.85 6.61 1.68
CA LEU A 3 7.09 6.45 0.23
C LEU A 3 8.21 7.40 -0.27
N ARG A 4 9.45 7.15 0.17
CA ARG A 4 10.64 7.94 -0.23
C ARG A 4 10.96 7.92 -1.73
N ARG A 5 10.31 7.06 -2.51
CA ARG A 5 10.44 6.99 -3.97
C ARG A 5 9.77 8.16 -4.70
N LEU A 6 8.85 8.87 -4.06
CA LEU A 6 8.15 10.04 -4.61
C LEU A 6 8.83 11.37 -4.29
N THR A 7 9.82 11.37 -3.40
CA THR A 7 10.61 12.57 -3.10
C THR A 7 11.70 12.77 -4.15
N ARG A 8 12.10 14.02 -4.42
CA ARG A 8 13.22 14.38 -5.31
C ARG A 8 14.54 14.42 -4.50
N LEU A 9 15.68 14.25 -5.16
CA LEU A 9 17.03 14.32 -4.55
C LEU A 9 17.22 13.37 -3.35
N THR A 10 16.83 12.10 -3.53
CA THR A 10 16.84 11.06 -2.50
C THR A 10 17.53 9.82 -3.04
N ASN A 11 18.25 9.11 -2.15
CA ASN A 11 18.89 7.84 -2.47
C ASN A 11 17.89 6.71 -2.79
N ALA A 12 16.61 6.90 -2.48
CA ALA A 12 15.55 5.92 -2.73
C ALA A 12 14.90 6.06 -4.12
N PHE A 13 15.44 6.89 -5.02
CA PHE A 13 14.88 7.08 -6.36
C PHE A 13 14.94 5.78 -7.19
N SER A 14 13.85 5.48 -7.89
CA SER A 14 13.75 4.30 -8.76
C SER A 14 14.26 4.63 -10.16
N LYS A 15 15.37 4.00 -10.58
CA LYS A 15 15.97 4.21 -11.91
C LYS A 15 15.12 3.66 -13.06
N LYS A 16 14.30 2.63 -12.80
CA LYS A 16 13.38 2.03 -13.77
C LYS A 16 11.94 2.29 -13.34
N LEU A 17 11.08 2.62 -14.30
CA LEU A 17 9.65 2.85 -14.07
C LEU A 17 8.96 1.62 -13.47
N ALA A 18 9.35 0.40 -13.86
CA ALA A 18 8.78 -0.84 -13.34
C ALA A 18 8.93 -0.96 -11.81
N HIS A 19 10.09 -0.59 -11.25
CA HIS A 19 10.32 -0.64 -9.80
C HIS A 19 9.52 0.41 -9.05
N LEU A 20 9.34 1.60 -9.64
CA LEU A 20 8.47 2.62 -9.07
C LEU A 20 7.03 2.13 -9.01
N LYS A 21 6.51 1.57 -10.12
CA LYS A 21 5.16 1.01 -10.19
C LYS A 21 4.94 -0.09 -9.13
N ALA A 22 5.86 -1.05 -9.04
CA ALA A 22 5.78 -2.13 -8.06
C ALA A 22 5.76 -1.63 -6.62
N ALA A 23 6.64 -0.68 -6.28
CA ALA A 23 6.72 -0.12 -4.93
C ALA A 23 5.48 0.71 -4.56
N ILE A 24 4.91 1.46 -5.51
CA ILE A 24 3.68 2.22 -5.33
C ILE A 24 2.51 1.26 -5.13
N ALA A 25 2.38 0.23 -5.98
CA ALA A 25 1.32 -0.76 -5.89
C ALA A 25 1.32 -1.44 -4.52
N LEU A 26 2.48 -1.90 -4.05
CA LEU A 26 2.60 -2.54 -2.75
C LEU A 26 2.21 -1.60 -1.59
N HIS A 27 2.61 -0.32 -1.66
CA HIS A 27 2.27 0.64 -0.62
C HIS A 27 0.77 0.88 -0.51
N PHE A 28 0.11 1.12 -1.64
CA PHE A 28 -1.34 1.37 -1.65
C PHE A 28 -2.15 0.11 -1.34
N ALA A 29 -1.69 -1.07 -1.77
CA ALA A 29 -2.34 -2.32 -1.40
C ALA A 29 -2.28 -2.53 0.13
N TYR A 30 -1.10 -2.37 0.75
CA TYR A 30 -0.99 -2.43 2.21
C TYR A 30 -1.86 -1.38 2.93
N TYR A 31 -1.87 -0.15 2.44
CA TYR A 31 -2.66 0.93 3.04
C TYR A 31 -4.16 0.67 2.98
N ASN A 32 -4.65 0.15 1.85
CA ASN A 32 -6.08 -0.06 1.63
C ASN A 32 -6.61 -1.33 2.30
N PHE A 33 -5.84 -2.41 2.34
CA PHE A 33 -6.32 -3.73 2.78
C PHE A 33 -5.87 -4.13 4.19
N CYS A 34 -4.65 -3.76 4.61
CA CYS A 34 -4.08 -4.24 5.88
C CYS A 34 -4.09 -3.18 6.98
N ARG A 35 -3.94 -1.89 6.63
CA ARG A 35 -3.78 -0.82 7.62
C ARG A 35 -5.13 -0.22 8.01
N VAL A 36 -5.47 -0.31 9.29
CA VAL A 36 -6.62 0.41 9.86
C VAL A 36 -6.36 1.92 9.82
N HIS A 37 -7.28 2.66 9.21
CA HIS A 37 -7.20 4.10 9.15
C HIS A 37 -7.68 4.71 10.47
N SER A 38 -6.91 5.63 11.06
CA SER A 38 -7.19 6.16 12.39
C SER A 38 -8.56 6.85 12.50
N SER A 39 -8.98 7.57 11.45
CA SER A 39 -10.26 8.27 11.46
C SER A 39 -11.45 7.38 11.09
N LEU A 40 -11.26 6.41 10.19
CA LEU A 40 -12.34 5.50 9.77
C LEU A 40 -12.52 4.36 10.77
N ARG A 41 -11.49 4.05 11.57
CA ARG A 41 -11.39 2.90 12.48
C ARG A 41 -11.50 1.53 11.80
N ILE A 42 -11.64 1.52 10.47
CA ILE A 42 -11.57 0.36 9.58
C ILE A 42 -10.58 0.63 8.44
N THR A 43 -10.36 -0.35 7.56
CA THR A 43 -9.49 -0.17 6.38
C THR A 43 -10.25 0.55 5.27
N PRO A 44 -9.57 1.34 4.41
CA PRO A 44 -10.21 2.00 3.28
C PRO A 44 -10.95 1.05 2.34
N ALA A 45 -10.43 -0.17 2.12
CA ALA A 45 -11.10 -1.17 1.29
C ALA A 45 -12.38 -1.72 1.94
N MET A 46 -12.43 -1.79 3.28
CA MET A 46 -13.65 -2.16 4.00
C MET A 46 -14.71 -1.05 3.94
N GLU A 47 -14.32 0.21 4.09
CA GLU A 47 -15.23 1.36 4.03
C GLU A 47 -16.01 1.42 2.70
N VAL A 48 -15.36 1.06 1.60
CA VAL A 48 -15.96 1.06 0.26
C VAL A 48 -16.60 -0.30 -0.08
N GLY A 49 -16.57 -1.29 0.82
CA GLY A 49 -17.19 -2.61 0.63
C GLY A 49 -16.45 -3.52 -0.35
N ILE A 50 -15.15 -3.31 -0.57
CA ILE A 50 -14.31 -4.18 -1.42
C ILE A 50 -13.92 -5.47 -0.67
N THR A 51 -13.78 -5.39 0.65
CA THR A 51 -13.49 -6.51 1.54
C THR A 51 -14.32 -6.37 2.83
N ASP A 52 -14.59 -7.47 3.50
CA ASP A 52 -15.36 -7.54 4.75
C ASP A 52 -14.46 -7.68 6.00
N HIS A 53 -13.16 -7.85 5.81
CA HIS A 53 -12.18 -8.04 6.88
C HIS A 53 -10.85 -7.35 6.59
N ILE A 54 -10.04 -7.22 7.64
CA ILE A 54 -8.67 -6.69 7.56
C ILE A 54 -7.76 -7.80 7.04
N TRP A 55 -7.05 -7.53 5.95
CA TRP A 55 -6.18 -8.52 5.35
C TRP A 55 -4.91 -8.73 6.16
N THR A 56 -4.46 -9.97 6.20
CA THR A 56 -3.12 -10.30 6.72
C THR A 56 -2.04 -10.01 5.67
N ILE A 57 -0.79 -9.85 6.11
CA ILE A 57 0.34 -9.69 5.17
C ILE A 57 0.49 -10.95 4.29
N ALA A 58 0.22 -12.14 4.83
CA ALA A 58 0.30 -13.38 4.07
C ALA A 58 -0.74 -13.41 2.93
N GLU A 59 -1.97 -13.01 3.23
CA GLU A 59 -3.04 -12.87 2.24
C GLU A 59 -2.68 -11.85 1.15
N LEU A 60 -2.17 -10.69 1.55
CA LEU A 60 -1.71 -9.66 0.62
C LEU A 60 -0.63 -10.18 -0.36
N LEU A 61 0.29 -11.01 0.13
CA LEU A 61 1.37 -11.60 -0.68
C LEU A 61 0.89 -12.78 -1.54
N SER A 62 -0.17 -13.48 -1.12
CA SER A 62 -0.72 -14.62 -1.86
C SER A 62 -1.41 -14.25 -3.17
N LEU A 63 -1.72 -12.95 -3.35
CA LEU A 63 -2.30 -12.39 -4.58
C LEU A 63 -1.27 -12.01 -5.65
N ALA A 64 0.02 -12.06 -5.32
CA ALA A 64 1.12 -11.62 -6.19
C ALA A 64 1.58 -12.69 -7.18
#